data_AF-A0A842XP64-F1
#
_entry.id   AF-A0A842XP64-F1
#
_cell.length_a   1.000
_cell.length_b   1.000
_cell.length_c   1.000
_cell.angle_alpha   90.00
_cell.angle_beta   90.00
_cell.angle_gamma   90.00
#
_symmetry.space_group_name_H-M   'P 1'
#
loop_
_entity.id
_entity.type
_entity.pdbx_description
1 polymer ?
#
loop_
_entity_poly.entity_id
_entity_poly.type
_entity_poly.pdbx_seq_one_letter_code
_entity_poly.pdbx_strand_id
1 'polypeptide(L)'
;MGVRNNVTSLSKGLSIIRFCEDVSRQFKSVVVLTDWDRKGGKLARMLKDAFETNDVKVDLDLRAKLVILSKKEIKDIEGLPAFVERLRRMTEKPR
;
A
#
# COMPACT_ATOMS: atom_id res chain seq x y z
N MET A 1 7.25 -2.27 14.13
CA MET A 1 6.69 -2.27 12.77
C MET A 1 5.61 -3.34 12.72
N GLY A 2 4.34 -2.91 12.67
CA GLY A 2 3.19 -3.65 13.21
C GLY A 2 2.28 -4.35 12.20
N VAL A 3 2.78 -4.76 11.04
CA VAL A 3 2.08 -5.70 10.14
C VAL A 3 3.13 -6.67 9.62
N ARG A 4 3.04 -7.95 10.00
CA ARG A 4 3.99 -9.01 9.59
C ARG A 4 3.33 -10.13 8.79
N ASN A 5 2.01 -10.25 8.91
CA ASN A 5 1.22 -11.29 8.26
C ASN A 5 0.33 -10.65 7.20
N ASN A 6 -0.03 -11.44 6.17
CA ASN A 6 -0.91 -11.03 5.07
C ASN A 6 -0.38 -9.82 4.26
N VAL A 7 0.94 -9.70 4.18
CA VAL A 7 1.61 -8.74 3.29
C VAL A 7 2.17 -9.51 2.10
N THR A 8 1.67 -9.19 0.91
CA THR A 8 2.14 -9.80 -0.34
C THR A 8 2.60 -8.70 -1.29
N SER A 9 3.82 -8.82 -1.80
CA SER A 9 4.39 -7.88 -2.77
C SER A 9 4.22 -8.38 -4.20
N LEU A 10 3.88 -7.49 -5.12
CA LEU A 10 3.88 -7.79 -6.55
C LEU A 10 5.32 -7.78 -7.08
N SER A 11 5.83 -8.94 -7.50
CA SER A 11 7.19 -9.08 -8.03
C SER A 11 7.28 -8.70 -9.51
N LYS A 12 8.47 -8.27 -9.95
CA LYS A 12 8.74 -7.96 -11.37
C LYS A 12 8.60 -9.24 -12.20
N GLY A 13 7.74 -9.20 -13.21
CA GLY A 13 7.50 -10.31 -14.15
C GLY A 13 6.24 -11.13 -13.86
N LEU A 14 5.59 -10.94 -12.72
CA LEU A 14 4.30 -11.57 -12.45
C LEU A 14 3.16 -10.78 -13.12
N SER A 15 2.27 -11.49 -13.82
CA SER A 15 1.05 -10.89 -14.37
C SER A 15 0.16 -10.40 -13.24
N ILE A 16 -0.30 -9.14 -13.33
CA ILE A 16 -1.26 -8.54 -12.39
C ILE A 16 -2.50 -9.43 -12.26
N ILE A 17 -2.99 -9.99 -13.37
CA ILE A 17 -4.18 -10.84 -13.37
C ILE A 17 -3.94 -12.10 -12.53
N ARG A 18 -2.83 -12.80 -12.78
CA ARG A 18 -2.48 -14.02 -12.04
C ARG A 18 -2.26 -13.74 -10.56
N PHE A 19 -1.57 -12.65 -10.25
CA PHE A 19 -1.36 -12.21 -8.88
C PHE A 19 -2.69 -11.98 -8.16
N CYS A 20 -3.61 -11.22 -8.78
CA CYS A 20 -4.91 -10.95 -8.20
C CYS A 20 -5.73 -12.22 -8.04
N GLU A 21 -5.72 -13.14 -9.02
CA GLU A 21 -6.41 -14.43 -8.92
C GLU A 21 -5.91 -15.25 -7.73
N ASP A 22 -4.59 -15.41 -7.59
CA ASP A 22 -3.96 -16.18 -6.51
C ASP A 22 -4.31 -15.61 -5.12
N VAL A 23 -4.29 -14.27 -4.97
CA VAL A 23 -4.67 -13.59 -3.73
C VAL A 23 -6.17 -13.73 -3.46
N SER A 24 -7.01 -13.61 -4.49
CA SER A 24 -8.48 -13.66 -4.35
C SER A 24 -9.01 -15.03 -3.92
N ARG A 25 -8.23 -16.10 -4.12
CA ARG A 25 -8.54 -17.45 -3.61
C ARG A 25 -8.48 -17.53 -2.09
N GLN A 26 -7.71 -16.66 -1.44
CA GLN A 26 -7.47 -16.70 0.00
C GLN A 26 -8.09 -15.53 0.75
N PHE A 27 -8.26 -14.38 0.10
CA PHE A 27 -8.72 -13.15 0.74
C PHE A 27 -9.89 -12.51 0.00
N LYS A 28 -10.88 -11.99 0.74
CA LYS A 28 -12.05 -11.28 0.20
C LYS A 28 -12.00 -9.76 0.36
N SER A 29 -10.93 -9.27 0.98
CA SER A 29 -10.66 -7.84 1.12
C SER A 29 -9.16 -7.59 1.12
N VAL A 30 -8.72 -6.55 0.42
CA VAL A 30 -7.30 -6.16 0.33
C VAL A 30 -7.14 -4.66 0.48
N VAL A 31 -5.99 -4.26 1.02
CA VAL A 31 -5.52 -2.87 0.98
C VAL A 31 -4.41 -2.79 -0.04
N VAL A 32 -4.53 -1.89 -1.02
CA VAL A 32 -3.51 -1.72 -2.05
C VAL A 32 -2.61 -0.53 -1.72
N LEU A 33 -1.34 -0.82 -1.47
CA LEU A 33 -0.30 0.17 -1.22
C LEU A 33 0.70 0.15 -2.39
N THR A 34 0.90 1.31 -3.00
CA THR A 34 1.88 1.53 -4.08
C THR A 34 2.55 2.87 -3.87
N ASP A 35 3.61 3.15 -4.64
CA ASP A 35 4.29 4.44 -4.59
C ASP A 35 3.38 5.65 -4.89
N TRP A 36 3.82 6.83 -4.43
CA TRP A 36 3.10 8.12 -4.47
C TRP A 36 3.26 8.79 -5.83
N ASP A 37 3.85 8.11 -6.80
CA ASP A 37 4.14 8.62 -8.13
C ASP A 37 3.00 8.29 -9.13
N ARG A 38 3.17 8.78 -10.37
CA ARG A 38 2.19 8.57 -11.43
C ARG A 38 2.07 7.08 -11.81
N LYS A 39 3.15 6.30 -11.71
CA LYS A 39 3.16 4.87 -12.07
C LYS A 39 2.42 4.05 -11.00
N GLY A 40 2.70 4.29 -9.73
CA GLY A 40 1.99 3.71 -8.60
C GLY A 40 0.50 4.03 -8.64
N GLY A 41 0.12 5.28 -8.94
CA GLY A 41 -1.30 5.64 -9.12
C GLY A 41 -2.00 4.95 -10.31
N LYS A 42 -1.27 4.54 -11.35
CA LYS A 42 -1.81 3.68 -12.41
C LYS A 42 -1.93 2.23 -11.95
N LEU A 43 -0.90 1.70 -11.30
CA LEU A 43 -0.88 0.34 -10.78
C LEU A 43 -1.98 0.10 -9.75
N ALA A 44 -2.21 1.05 -8.84
CA ALA A 44 -3.27 0.96 -7.83
C ALA A 44 -4.67 0.84 -8.46
N ARG A 45 -4.92 1.55 -9.56
CA ARG A 45 -6.18 1.44 -10.32
C ARG A 45 -6.30 0.08 -11.02
N MET A 46 -5.25 -0.36 -11.71
CA MET A 46 -5.25 -1.67 -12.36
C MET A 46 -5.46 -2.81 -11.37
N LEU A 47 -4.84 -2.75 -10.19
CA LEU A 47 -5.04 -3.72 -9.11
C LEU A 47 -6.48 -3.68 -8.59
N LYS A 48 -7.04 -2.48 -8.37
CA LYS A 48 -8.43 -2.33 -7.96
C LYS A 48 -9.38 -3.02 -8.93
N ASP A 49 -9.28 -2.67 -10.21
CA ASP A 49 -10.18 -3.22 -11.24
C ASP A 49 -10.06 -4.75 -11.35
N ALA A 50 -8.83 -5.28 -11.28
CA ALA A 50 -8.58 -6.72 -11.30
C ALA A 50 -9.12 -7.44 -10.06
N PHE A 51 -8.96 -6.88 -8.86
CA PHE A 51 -9.48 -7.47 -7.62
C PHE A 51 -11.02 -7.42 -7.56
N GLU A 52 -11.62 -6.31 -7.94
CA GLU A 52 -13.09 -6.18 -7.96
C GLU A 52 -13.73 -7.15 -8.96
N THR A 53 -13.08 -7.42 -10.10
CA THR A 53 -13.50 -8.46 -11.05
C THR A 53 -13.49 -9.87 -10.43
N ASN A 54 -12.65 -10.09 -9.42
CA ASN A 54 -12.56 -11.36 -8.67
C ASN A 54 -13.39 -11.35 -7.37
N ASP A 55 -14.35 -10.41 -7.25
CA ASP A 55 -15.23 -10.25 -6.07
C ASP A 55 -14.46 -10.02 -4.76
N VAL A 56 -13.38 -9.23 -4.85
CA VAL A 56 -12.57 -8.80 -3.70
C VAL A 56 -12.78 -7.32 -3.43
N LYS A 57 -13.07 -6.96 -2.17
CA LYS A 57 -13.18 -5.56 -1.75
C LYS A 57 -11.81 -4.89 -1.67
N VAL A 58 -11.67 -3.71 -2.24
CA VAL A 58 -10.38 -3.00 -2.31
C VAL A 58 -10.45 -1.68 -1.52
N ASP A 59 -9.57 -1.52 -0.55
CA ASP A 59 -9.35 -0.25 0.15
C ASP A 59 -8.17 0.50 -0.48
N LEU A 60 -8.47 1.64 -1.12
CA LEU A 60 -7.49 2.63 -1.58
C LEU A 60 -7.44 3.88 -0.69
N ASP A 61 -8.36 4.01 0.26
CA ASP A 61 -8.47 5.16 1.14
C ASP A 61 -7.29 5.21 2.10
N LEU A 62 -6.82 4.05 2.59
CA LEU A 62 -5.62 4.00 3.41
C LEU A 62 -4.41 4.59 2.66
N ARG A 63 -4.25 4.21 1.39
CA ARG A 63 -3.18 4.77 0.53
C ARG A 63 -3.35 6.28 0.38
N ALA A 64 -4.57 6.76 0.10
CA ALA A 64 -4.83 8.19 -0.05
C ALA A 64 -4.52 8.98 1.24
N LYS A 65 -4.92 8.47 2.40
CA LYS A 65 -4.62 9.06 3.71
C LYS A 65 -3.12 9.12 3.97
N LEU A 66 -2.40 8.02 3.72
CA LEU A 66 -0.93 8.01 3.83
C LEU A 66 -0.28 9.05 2.92
N VAL A 67 -0.76 9.17 1.68
CA VAL A 67 -0.30 10.21 0.74
C VAL A 67 -0.49 11.61 1.29
N ILE A 68 -1.68 11.95 1.78
CA ILE A 68 -1.96 13.28 2.32
C ILE A 68 -1.04 13.60 3.51
N LEU A 69 -0.84 12.64 4.41
CA LEU A 69 -0.07 12.83 5.64
C LEU A 69 1.44 12.89 5.41
N SER A 70 1.95 12.20 4.38
CA SER A 70 3.40 11.96 4.26
C SER A 70 4.06 12.59 3.03
N LYS A 71 3.32 12.99 2.00
CA LYS A 71 3.88 13.40 0.68
C LYS A 71 4.84 14.59 0.71
N LYS A 72 4.76 15.47 1.72
CA LYS A 72 5.73 16.58 1.90
C LYS A 72 7.10 16.12 2.39
N GLU A 73 7.14 14.95 3.01
CA GLU A 73 8.27 14.45 3.81
C GLU A 73 8.91 13.20 3.21
N ILE A 74 8.12 12.37 2.52
CA ILE A 74 8.57 11.15 1.83
C ILE A 74 7.91 11.02 0.45
N LYS A 75 8.59 10.30 -0.45
CA LYS A 75 8.18 10.15 -1.86
C LYS A 75 7.58 8.77 -2.17
N ASP A 76 7.73 7.80 -1.27
CA ASP A 76 7.42 6.37 -1.49
C ASP A 76 7.00 5.66 -0.18
N ILE A 77 6.58 4.38 -0.28
CA ILE A 77 6.10 3.58 0.87
C ILE A 77 7.26 3.15 1.73
N GLU A 78 8.41 2.95 1.10
CA GLU A 78 9.65 2.52 1.74
C GLU A 78 10.21 3.59 2.67
N GLY A 79 9.92 4.87 2.42
CA GLY A 79 10.24 5.98 3.32
C GLY A 79 9.33 6.08 4.56
N LEU A 80 8.15 5.42 4.57
CA LEU A 80 7.19 5.53 5.66
C LEU A 80 7.75 5.07 7.02
N PRO A 81 8.48 3.94 7.13
CA PRO A 81 9.18 3.55 8.36
C PRO A 81 10.06 4.64 8.96
N ALA A 82 10.90 5.27 8.14
CA ALA A 82 11.82 6.32 8.59
C ALA A 82 11.07 7.59 9.01
N PHE A 83 9.99 7.92 8.31
CA PHE A 83 9.12 9.04 8.67
C PHE A 83 8.44 8.84 10.03
N VAL A 84 7.87 7.65 10.27
CA VAL A 84 7.23 7.31 11.56
C VAL A 84 8.24 7.38 12.71
N GLU A 85 9.45 6.88 12.51
CA GLU A 85 10.52 6.96 13.50
C GLU A 85 10.91 8.41 13.82
N ARG A 86 10.98 9.29 12.81
CA ARG A 86 11.21 10.73 13.02
C ARG A 86 10.09 11.38 13.84
N LEU A 87 8.83 11.08 13.52
CA LEU A 87 7.68 11.61 14.25
C LEU A 87 7.68 11.18 15.73
N ARG A 88 8.03 9.92 16.01
CA ARG A 88 8.17 9.42 17.39
C ARG A 88 9.19 10.23 18.18
N ARG A 89 10.40 10.42 17.63
CA ARG A 89 11.44 11.23 18.29
C ARG A 89 11.03 12.67 18.55
N MET A 90 10.22 13.27 17.65
CA MET A 90 9.72 14.63 17.84
C MET A 90 8.67 14.72 18.97
N THR A 91 7.93 13.64 19.21
CA THR A 91 6.90 13.57 20.26
C THR A 91 7.43 13.07 21.61
N GLU A 92 8.58 12.38 21.62
CA GLU A 92 9.26 11.88 22.81
C GLU A 92 10.24 12.89 23.45
N LYS A 93 10.36 14.12 22.92
CA LYS A 93 11.15 15.16 23.60
C LYS A 93 10.55 15.44 24.98
N PRO A 94 11.34 15.32 26.08
CA PRO A 94 10.85 15.61 27.42
C PRO A 94 10.45 17.09 27.47
N ARG A 95 9.25 17.35 28.00
CA ARG A 95 8.84 18.69 28.42
C ARG A 95 9.75 19.18 29.53
#